data_AF-A0A524KJI8-F1
#
_entry.id   AF-A0A524KJI8-F1
#
_cell.length_a   1.000
_cell.length_b   1.000
_cell.length_c   1.000
_cell.angle_alpha   90.00
_cell.angle_beta   90.00
_cell.angle_gamma   90.00
#
_symmetry.space_group_name_H-M   'P 1'
#
loop_
_entity.id
_entity.type
_entity.pdbx_description
1 polymer ?
#
loop_
_entity_poly.entity_id
_entity_poly.type
_entity_poly.pdbx_seq_one_letter_code
_entity_poly.pdbx_strand_id
1 'polypeptide(L)'
;MDQKNVWIAMAIILAMFFGYQIFYELPRAQKEQAQLETQQQAGQTGTATGTATTSGDEVLPGIGGTTGDGAATLPAVTTPEPQNMVSRADALAESPRIRISSHSLDGSISLRGARLDDLSLVKYRETVDPTSPEVVLLSPVGGPDAYYAEFGWLAKEGNVNLPNKDTLWQADDEPLTPDSPLVLTWDNGAGLIFTRTFSIGDNYMFPVTQSAANNTDQP
;
A
#
# COMPACT_ATOMS: atom_id res chain seq x y z
N MET A 1 -5.00 -40.15 -34.92
CA MET A 1 -6.16 -40.78 -34.26
C MET A 1 -6.59 -39.96 -33.02
N ASP A 2 -6.40 -38.64 -33.06
CA ASP A 2 -6.21 -37.86 -31.82
C ASP A 2 -7.41 -37.00 -31.43
N GLN A 3 -8.40 -36.81 -32.32
CA GLN A 3 -9.58 -36.01 -31.98
C GLN A 3 -10.48 -36.65 -30.92
N LYS A 4 -10.53 -37.99 -30.83
CA LYS A 4 -11.33 -38.68 -29.80
C LYS A 4 -10.79 -38.44 -28.40
N ASN A 5 -9.47 -38.36 -28.26
CA ASN A 5 -8.81 -38.12 -26.98
C ASN A 5 -9.01 -36.68 -26.50
N VAL A 6 -9.07 -35.71 -27.43
CA VAL A 6 -9.36 -34.30 -27.11
C VAL A 6 -10.80 -34.12 -26.60
N TRP A 7 -11.79 -34.79 -27.22
CA TRP A 7 -13.17 -34.74 -26.74
C TRP A 7 -13.35 -35.41 -25.37
N ILE A 8 -12.63 -36.51 -25.10
CA ILE A 8 -12.63 -37.16 -23.79
C ILE A 8 -11.99 -36.27 -22.73
N ALA A 9 -10.86 -35.61 -23.02
CA ALA A 9 -10.22 -34.68 -22.10
C ALA A 9 -11.13 -33.48 -21.76
N MET A 10 -11.81 -32.93 -22.76
CA MET A 10 -12.74 -31.81 -22.54
C MET A 10 -13.96 -32.24 -21.70
N ALA A 11 -14.49 -33.44 -21.91
CA ALA A 11 -15.57 -33.97 -21.08
C ALA A 11 -15.13 -34.19 -19.62
N ILE A 12 -13.89 -34.63 -19.39
CA ILE A 12 -13.35 -34.85 -18.04
C ILE A 12 -13.15 -33.51 -17.30
N ILE A 13 -12.66 -32.47 -17.98
CA ILE A 13 -12.48 -31.13 -17.40
C ILE A 13 -13.85 -30.54 -16.98
N LEU A 14 -14.85 -30.65 -17.86
CA LEU A 14 -16.21 -30.18 -17.55
C LEU A 14 -16.81 -30.97 -16.38
N ALA A 15 -16.65 -32.30 -16.36
CA ALA A 15 -17.16 -33.14 -15.28
C ALA A 15 -16.51 -32.82 -13.92
N MET A 16 -15.20 -32.52 -13.88
CA MET A 16 -14.55 -32.08 -12.65
C MET A 16 -15.07 -30.73 -12.17
N PHE A 17 -15.28 -29.77 -13.07
CA PHE A 17 -15.78 -28.45 -12.70
C PHE A 17 -17.20 -28.53 -12.11
N PHE A 18 -18.12 -29.22 -12.79
CA PHE A 18 -19.49 -29.41 -12.29
C PHE A 18 -19.55 -30.30 -11.04
N GLY A 19 -18.68 -31.30 -10.94
CA GLY A 19 -18.57 -32.17 -9.75
C GLY A 19 -18.15 -31.38 -8.51
N TYR A 20 -17.15 -30.51 -8.64
CA TYR A 20 -16.72 -29.62 -7.56
C TYR A 20 -17.84 -28.64 -7.16
N GLN A 21 -18.53 -28.07 -8.14
CA GLN A 21 -19.60 -27.10 -7.91
C GLN A 21 -20.77 -27.71 -7.11
N ILE A 22 -21.23 -28.90 -7.49
CA ILE A 22 -22.37 -29.56 -6.83
C ILE A 22 -21.99 -30.11 -5.45
N PHE A 23 -20.80 -30.71 -5.32
CA PHE A 23 -20.43 -31.42 -4.10
C PHE A 23 -19.87 -30.51 -3.00
N TYR A 24 -19.29 -29.36 -3.36
CA TYR A 24 -18.63 -28.45 -2.42
C TYR A 24 -19.30 -27.08 -2.27
N GLU A 25 -19.76 -26.45 -3.36
CA GLU A 25 -20.39 -25.11 -3.27
C GLU A 25 -21.81 -25.16 -2.74
N LEU A 26 -22.61 -26.15 -3.18
CA LEU A 26 -24.00 -26.32 -2.73
C LEU A 26 -24.14 -26.43 -1.18
N PRO A 27 -23.37 -27.27 -0.48
CA PRO A 27 -23.45 -27.33 0.98
C PRO A 27 -22.84 -26.12 1.68
N ARG A 28 -21.96 -25.33 1.03
CA ARG A 28 -21.45 -24.06 1.60
C ARG A 28 -22.49 -22.96 1.53
N ALA A 29 -23.18 -22.81 0.40
CA ALA A 29 -24.23 -21.81 0.21
C ALA A 29 -25.42 -22.01 1.19
N GLN A 30 -25.80 -23.27 1.46
CA GLN A 30 -26.86 -23.57 2.44
C GLN A 30 -26.46 -23.23 3.88
N LYS A 31 -25.20 -23.48 4.26
CA LYS A 31 -24.70 -23.15 5.62
C LYS A 31 -24.69 -21.64 5.86
N GLU A 32 -24.39 -20.85 4.84
CA GLU A 32 -24.39 -19.39 4.91
C GLU A 32 -25.81 -18.83 5.05
N GLN A 33 -26.77 -19.36 4.29
CA GLN A 33 -28.19 -18.96 4.41
C GLN A 33 -28.80 -19.29 5.78
N ALA A 34 -28.53 -20.48 6.33
CA ALA A 34 -29.04 -20.86 7.65
C ALA A 34 -28.47 -19.98 8.79
N GLN A 35 -27.23 -19.50 8.65
CA GLN A 35 -26.62 -18.57 9.62
C GLN A 35 -27.27 -17.18 9.56
N LEU A 36 -27.62 -16.71 8.37
CA LEU A 36 -28.31 -15.43 8.16
C LEU A 36 -29.72 -15.43 8.77
N GLU A 37 -30.46 -16.54 8.66
CA GLU A 37 -31.80 -16.68 9.27
C GLU A 37 -31.74 -16.73 10.81
N THR A 38 -30.71 -17.38 11.37
CA THR A 38 -30.51 -17.45 12.83
C THR A 38 -30.20 -16.06 13.42
N GLN A 39 -29.51 -15.21 12.66
CA GLN A 39 -29.15 -13.85 13.09
C GLN A 39 -30.35 -12.88 13.06
N GLN A 40 -31.35 -13.13 12.20
CA GLN A 40 -32.56 -12.29 12.10
C GLN A 40 -33.59 -12.57 13.23
N GLN A 41 -33.64 -13.79 13.78
CA GLN A 41 -34.55 -14.11 14.88
C GLN A 41 -34.11 -13.59 16.26
N ALA A 42 -32.86 -13.14 16.42
CA ALA A 42 -32.38 -12.56 17.67
C ALA A 42 -32.70 -11.05 17.85
N GLY A 43 -33.32 -10.40 16.85
CA GLY A 43 -33.54 -8.95 16.82
C GLY A 43 -34.94 -8.44 17.20
N GLN A 44 -35.90 -9.30 17.53
CA GLN A 44 -37.28 -8.87 17.87
C GLN A 44 -37.63 -9.14 19.33
N THR A 45 -37.24 -8.23 20.21
CA THR A 45 -37.95 -8.01 21.48
C THR A 45 -37.84 -6.53 21.84
N GLY A 46 -38.91 -5.76 21.67
CA GLY A 46 -38.91 -4.32 21.90
C GLY A 46 -40.21 -3.62 21.51
N THR A 47 -41.11 -3.53 22.48
CA THR A 47 -42.52 -3.14 22.50
C THR A 47 -42.85 -1.70 22.05
N ALA A 48 -44.02 -1.54 21.42
CA ALA A 48 -44.69 -0.29 21.07
C ALA A 48 -45.44 0.37 22.25
N THR A 49 -45.68 1.71 22.21
CA THR A 49 -46.93 2.42 22.67
C THR A 49 -46.90 3.94 22.37
N GLY A 50 -47.96 4.45 21.72
CA GLY A 50 -48.53 5.83 21.85
C GLY A 50 -48.15 6.89 20.78
N THR A 51 -48.81 7.06 19.61
CA THR A 51 -50.06 7.83 19.26
C THR A 51 -50.10 9.28 19.82
N ALA A 52 -50.38 10.39 19.10
CA ALA A 52 -50.99 10.77 17.80
C ALA A 52 -50.46 12.21 17.44
N THR A 53 -50.42 12.79 16.22
CA THR A 53 -51.47 13.15 15.25
C THR A 53 -50.79 13.92 14.08
N THR A 54 -51.08 13.51 12.84
CA THR A 54 -51.38 14.27 11.57
C THR A 54 -50.79 15.68 11.38
N SER A 55 -50.26 16.14 10.24
CA SER A 55 -50.40 15.80 8.81
C SER A 55 -49.37 16.62 8.00
N GLY A 56 -48.91 16.13 6.84
CA GLY A 56 -48.40 16.99 5.75
C GLY A 56 -47.03 16.61 5.19
N ASP A 57 -47.00 16.39 3.88
CA ASP A 57 -45.96 15.78 3.03
C ASP A 57 -44.52 16.31 3.10
N GLU A 58 -43.60 15.33 3.00
CA GLU A 58 -42.44 15.27 2.10
C GLU A 58 -41.41 16.42 2.10
N VAL A 59 -40.33 16.26 2.87
CA VAL A 59 -38.91 16.43 2.44
C VAL A 59 -38.04 15.59 3.36
N LEU A 60 -37.04 14.87 2.81
CA LEU A 60 -36.03 14.09 3.52
C LEU A 60 -34.80 14.98 3.85
N PRO A 61 -34.50 15.28 5.13
CA PRO A 61 -33.17 15.70 5.53
C PRO A 61 -32.64 14.83 6.68
N GLY A 62 -31.44 14.25 6.51
CA GLY A 62 -30.80 13.42 7.53
C GLY A 62 -29.30 13.65 7.59
N ILE A 63 -28.89 14.61 8.40
CA ILE A 63 -27.52 14.84 8.89
C ILE A 63 -27.34 14.18 10.26
N GLY A 64 -26.19 13.52 10.48
CA GLY A 64 -25.56 13.25 11.80
C GLY A 64 -26.27 12.26 12.73
N GLY A 65 -25.61 11.43 13.53
CA GLY A 65 -24.19 11.21 13.82
C GLY A 65 -24.07 10.28 15.04
N THR A 66 -22.89 9.68 15.24
CA THR A 66 -22.30 9.11 16.49
C THR A 66 -23.08 7.94 17.15
N THR A 67 -22.54 6.82 17.63
CA THR A 67 -21.24 6.28 18.12
C THR A 67 -21.57 4.79 18.42
N GLY A 68 -20.74 3.75 18.40
CA GLY A 68 -19.32 3.50 18.31
C GLY A 68 -19.11 1.97 18.37
N ASP A 69 -17.86 1.56 18.50
CA ASP A 69 -17.33 0.20 18.73
C ASP A 69 -16.95 -0.66 17.52
N GLY A 70 -15.64 -0.73 17.30
CA GLY A 70 -14.99 -2.05 17.18
C GLY A 70 -14.84 -2.63 15.78
N ALA A 71 -14.46 -1.83 14.78
CA ALA A 71 -13.93 -2.36 13.53
C ALA A 71 -12.53 -1.79 13.29
N ALA A 72 -11.55 -2.69 13.19
CA ALA A 72 -10.23 -2.36 12.67
C ALA A 72 -10.41 -1.72 11.29
N THR A 73 -10.18 -0.40 11.22
CA THR A 73 -10.13 0.33 9.98
C THR A 73 -8.90 -0.16 9.21
N LEU A 74 -9.11 -1.09 8.28
CA LEU A 74 -8.26 -1.19 7.11
C LEU A 74 -8.17 0.23 6.51
N PRO A 75 -6.98 0.70 6.09
CA PRO A 75 -6.88 2.00 5.45
C PRO A 75 -7.89 2.02 4.31
N ALA A 76 -8.84 2.95 4.40
CA ALA A 76 -9.79 3.18 3.33
C ALA A 76 -8.96 3.43 2.07
N VAL A 77 -9.20 2.60 1.04
CA VAL A 77 -8.82 2.97 -0.32
C VAL A 77 -9.62 4.22 -0.62
N THR A 78 -9.00 5.37 -0.35
CA THR A 78 -9.48 6.65 -0.80
C THR A 78 -9.40 6.56 -2.32
N THR A 79 -10.56 6.66 -2.97
CA THR A 79 -10.64 6.99 -4.39
C THR A 79 -9.68 8.17 -4.60
N PRO A 80 -8.67 8.05 -5.50
CA PRO A 80 -7.74 9.14 -5.69
C PRO A 80 -8.53 10.38 -6.10
N GLU A 81 -8.59 11.35 -5.18
CA GLU A 81 -8.91 12.73 -5.51
C GLU A 81 -8.02 13.11 -6.69
N PRO A 82 -8.50 13.84 -7.71
CA PRO A 82 -7.68 14.23 -8.84
C PRO A 82 -6.49 15.02 -8.32
N GLN A 83 -5.38 14.32 -8.09
CA GLN A 83 -4.10 14.90 -7.77
C GLN A 83 -3.79 15.75 -9.00
N ASN A 84 -3.46 17.02 -8.79
CA ASN A 84 -2.81 17.80 -9.84
C ASN A 84 -1.48 17.10 -10.13
N MET A 85 -1.51 16.08 -10.99
CA MET A 85 -0.34 15.30 -11.36
C MET A 85 0.57 16.25 -12.13
N VAL A 86 1.72 16.54 -11.54
CA VAL A 86 2.77 17.32 -12.18
C VAL A 86 3.60 16.39 -13.06
N SER A 87 4.50 16.95 -13.86
CA SER A 87 5.44 16.10 -14.59
C SER A 87 6.32 15.33 -13.60
N ARG A 88 6.85 14.17 -14.02
CA ARG A 88 7.79 13.42 -13.19
C ARG A 88 8.95 14.33 -12.75
N ALA A 89 9.53 15.08 -13.68
CA ALA A 89 10.63 16.00 -13.39
C ALA A 89 10.27 17.04 -12.31
N ASP A 90 9.06 17.59 -12.35
CA ASP A 90 8.60 18.56 -11.34
C ASP A 90 8.43 17.89 -9.98
N ALA A 91 7.80 16.71 -9.92
CA ALA A 91 7.64 15.95 -8.67
C ALA A 91 9.00 15.58 -8.04
N LEU A 92 9.98 15.19 -8.86
CA LEU A 92 11.35 14.91 -8.41
C LEU A 92 12.05 16.17 -7.83
N ALA A 93 11.63 17.38 -8.21
CA ALA A 93 12.23 18.63 -7.73
C ALA A 93 11.66 19.12 -6.39
N GLU A 94 10.57 18.53 -5.88
CA GLU A 94 9.87 19.02 -4.67
C GLU A 94 10.58 18.69 -3.34
N SER A 95 11.60 17.84 -3.37
CA SER A 95 12.34 17.41 -2.18
C SER A 95 13.84 17.30 -2.44
N PRO A 96 14.69 17.50 -1.43
CA PRO A 96 16.12 17.15 -1.51
C PRO A 96 16.32 15.64 -1.66
N ARG A 97 17.34 15.22 -2.43
CA ARG A 97 17.49 13.81 -2.87
C ARG A 97 18.95 13.41 -2.98
N ILE A 98 19.21 12.12 -2.81
CA ILE A 98 20.53 11.51 -3.03
C ILE A 98 20.49 10.66 -4.29
N ARG A 99 21.49 10.83 -5.16
CA ARG A 99 21.58 10.08 -6.42
C ARG A 99 21.85 8.60 -6.15
N ILE A 100 21.21 7.74 -6.92
CA ILE A 100 21.55 6.32 -7.06
C ILE A 100 22.34 6.18 -8.37
N SER A 101 23.51 5.56 -8.31
CA SER A 101 24.30 5.30 -9.51
C SER A 101 24.93 3.92 -9.47
N SER A 102 24.63 3.12 -10.49
CA SER A 102 25.28 1.83 -10.72
C SER A 102 25.31 1.50 -12.21
N HIS A 103 25.93 0.38 -12.56
CA HIS A 103 25.95 -0.09 -13.94
C HIS A 103 24.57 -0.53 -14.49
N SER A 104 23.59 -0.83 -13.63
CA SER A 104 22.28 -1.36 -14.06
C SER A 104 21.08 -0.51 -13.63
N LEU A 105 21.31 0.46 -12.74
CA LEU A 105 20.29 1.31 -12.12
C LEU A 105 20.76 2.76 -12.08
N ASP A 106 19.87 3.68 -12.42
CA ASP A 106 20.02 5.13 -12.25
C ASP A 106 18.76 5.68 -11.59
N GLY A 107 18.88 6.76 -10.83
CA GLY A 107 17.74 7.37 -10.15
C GLY A 107 18.16 8.11 -8.88
N SER A 108 17.26 8.16 -7.90
CA SER A 108 17.52 8.82 -6.62
C SER A 108 16.55 8.42 -5.51
N ILE A 109 16.95 8.73 -4.27
CA ILE A 109 16.16 8.54 -3.05
C ILE A 109 15.76 9.91 -2.52
N SER A 110 14.47 10.13 -2.24
CA SER A 110 14.02 11.35 -1.58
C SER A 110 14.42 11.36 -0.10
N LEU A 111 15.03 12.45 0.36
CA LEU A 111 15.30 12.68 1.78
C LEU A 111 14.02 12.99 2.57
N ARG A 112 12.94 13.41 1.90
CA ARG A 112 11.62 13.52 2.54
C ARG A 112 10.98 12.14 2.59
N GLY A 113 10.68 11.65 3.79
CA GLY A 113 10.13 10.32 4.04
C GLY A 113 11.12 9.16 3.82
N ALA A 114 12.35 9.43 3.37
CA ALA A 114 13.33 8.41 3.00
C ALA A 114 12.76 7.39 2.00
N ARG A 115 12.18 7.89 0.90
CA ARG A 115 11.49 7.09 -0.12
C ARG A 115 12.42 6.70 -1.26
N LEU A 116 12.35 5.43 -1.65
CA LEU A 116 12.91 4.96 -2.91
C LEU A 116 11.80 5.07 -3.96
N ASP A 117 11.84 6.14 -4.75
CA ASP A 117 10.74 6.57 -5.60
C ASP A 117 11.14 7.04 -7.01
N ASP A 118 12.44 7.02 -7.32
CA ASP A 118 12.98 7.29 -8.66
C ASP A 118 14.03 6.27 -9.00
N LEU A 119 13.68 5.39 -9.92
CA LEU A 119 14.55 4.32 -10.35
C LEU A 119 14.24 3.96 -11.80
N SER A 120 15.29 3.92 -12.62
CA SER A 120 15.27 3.50 -14.02
C SER A 120 16.23 2.34 -14.22
N LEU A 121 15.88 1.45 -15.15
CA LEU A 121 16.68 0.27 -15.47
C LEU A 121 17.57 0.57 -16.69
N VAL A 122 18.84 0.90 -16.45
CA VAL A 122 19.82 1.35 -17.47
C VAL A 122 19.95 0.38 -18.66
N LYS A 123 19.80 -0.91 -18.38
CA LYS A 123 19.95 -1.99 -19.36
C LYS A 123 18.69 -2.28 -20.20
N TYR A 124 17.57 -1.63 -19.88
CA TYR A 124 16.28 -1.89 -20.53
C TYR A 124 15.75 -0.62 -21.17
N ARG A 125 15.15 -0.79 -22.33
CA ARG A 125 14.68 0.29 -23.20
C ARG A 125 13.20 0.10 -23.47
N GLU A 126 12.46 1.19 -23.56
CA GLU A 126 11.02 1.14 -23.84
C GLU A 126 10.72 0.57 -25.23
N THR A 127 11.65 0.74 -26.17
CA THR A 127 11.54 0.22 -27.53
C THR A 127 12.84 -0.45 -27.97
N VAL A 128 12.84 -1.04 -29.17
CA VAL A 128 14.03 -1.66 -29.77
C VAL A 128 15.12 -0.64 -30.18
N ASP A 129 14.79 0.65 -30.23
CA ASP A 129 15.76 1.70 -30.54
C ASP A 129 16.77 1.83 -29.37
N PRO A 130 18.09 1.68 -29.61
CA PRO A 130 19.12 1.82 -28.58
C PRO A 130 19.15 3.19 -27.88
N THR A 131 18.60 4.23 -28.50
CA THR A 131 18.53 5.60 -27.97
C THR A 131 17.21 5.90 -27.26
N SER A 132 16.23 4.98 -27.30
CA SER A 132 14.96 5.17 -26.59
C SER A 132 15.17 5.28 -25.07
N PRO A 133 14.22 5.87 -24.33
CA PRO A 133 14.36 6.04 -22.89
C PRO A 133 14.61 4.72 -22.15
N GLU A 134 15.27 4.82 -21.00
CA GLU A 134 15.36 3.71 -20.06
C GLU A 134 13.97 3.38 -19.51
N VAL A 135 13.74 2.10 -19.20
CA VAL A 135 12.49 1.71 -18.54
C VAL A 135 12.46 2.30 -17.12
N VAL A 136 11.49 3.17 -16.87
CA VAL A 136 11.21 3.71 -15.54
C VAL A 136 10.50 2.63 -14.71
N LEU A 137 11.10 2.27 -13.57
CA LEU A 137 10.51 1.31 -12.63
C LEU A 137 9.74 2.02 -11.51
N LEU A 138 10.30 3.09 -10.96
CA LEU A 138 9.70 3.84 -9.85
C LEU A 138 9.47 5.31 -10.23
N SER A 139 8.33 5.84 -9.76
CA SER A 139 7.88 7.21 -10.00
C SER A 139 7.39 7.84 -8.69
N PRO A 140 7.74 9.10 -8.40
CA PRO A 140 7.45 9.76 -7.13
C PRO A 140 5.97 10.07 -6.97
N VAL A 141 5.57 10.26 -5.71
CA VAL A 141 4.24 10.80 -5.35
C VAL A 141 4.03 12.14 -6.05
N GLY A 142 2.83 12.35 -6.61
CA GLY A 142 2.49 13.57 -7.35
C GLY A 142 2.92 13.54 -8.83
N GLY A 143 3.81 12.63 -9.21
CA GLY A 143 4.17 12.37 -10.60
C GLY A 143 3.20 11.40 -11.30
N PRO A 144 3.36 11.19 -12.62
CA PRO A 144 2.60 10.20 -13.36
C PRO A 144 2.91 8.78 -12.85
N ASP A 145 1.87 7.94 -12.77
CA ASP A 145 1.98 6.52 -12.38
C ASP A 145 2.82 6.29 -11.11
N ALA A 146 2.58 7.10 -10.07
CA ALA A 146 3.33 7.04 -8.82
C ALA A 146 3.43 5.61 -8.27
N TYR A 147 4.66 5.11 -8.18
CA TYR A 147 4.99 3.77 -7.75
C TYR A 147 6.35 3.79 -7.05
N TYR A 148 6.34 3.52 -5.73
CA TYR A 148 7.48 3.78 -4.86
C TYR A 148 7.49 2.82 -3.66
N ALA A 149 8.64 2.72 -3.01
CA ALA A 149 8.81 1.99 -1.76
C ALA A 149 9.04 2.94 -0.58
N GLU A 150 8.28 2.76 0.49
CA GLU A 150 8.44 3.47 1.76
C GLU A 150 8.49 2.46 2.91
N PHE A 151 9.31 2.77 3.91
CA PHE A 151 9.40 2.03 5.15
C PHE A 151 9.12 2.98 6.31
N GLY A 152 8.55 2.48 7.40
CA GLY A 152 8.14 3.30 8.53
C GLY A 152 8.29 2.59 9.86
N TRP A 153 7.99 3.32 10.92
CA TRP A 153 7.87 2.80 12.27
C TRP A 153 6.43 2.97 12.73
N LEU A 154 5.97 2.02 13.54
CA LEU A 154 4.69 2.09 14.22
C LEU A 154 4.95 1.88 15.70
N ALA A 155 4.45 2.79 16.55
CA ALA A 155 4.46 2.62 17.99
C ALA A 155 3.21 1.83 18.40
N LYS A 156 3.38 0.86 19.30
CA LYS A 156 2.27 0.10 19.87
C LYS A 156 1.51 0.93 20.92
N GLU A 157 2.25 1.66 21.74
CA GLU A 157 1.76 2.45 22.88
C GLU A 157 2.59 3.72 23.05
N GLY A 158 2.02 4.75 23.68
CA GLY A 158 2.69 6.02 23.93
C GLY A 158 2.68 6.99 22.76
N ASN A 159 2.92 8.26 23.05
CA ASN A 159 3.01 9.32 22.04
C ASN A 159 4.48 9.56 21.67
N VAL A 160 5.10 8.56 21.04
CA VAL A 160 6.49 8.65 20.57
C VAL A 160 6.51 9.40 19.23
N ASN A 161 7.32 10.46 19.14
CA ASN A 161 7.56 11.12 17.87
C ASN A 161 8.39 10.19 16.96
N LEU A 162 7.73 9.60 15.97
CA LEU A 162 8.33 8.68 15.01
C LEU A 162 8.52 9.37 13.65
N PRO A 163 9.51 8.92 12.85
CA PRO A 163 9.61 9.33 11.46
C PRO A 163 8.33 8.98 10.70
N ASN A 164 7.87 9.90 9.87
CA ASN A 164 6.71 9.73 9.01
C ASN A 164 7.02 10.15 7.57
N LYS A 165 6.00 10.10 6.72
CA LYS A 165 6.10 10.38 5.28
C LYS A 165 6.66 11.77 4.92
N ASP A 166 6.59 12.73 5.85
CA ASP A 166 7.03 14.11 5.66
C ASP A 166 8.34 14.42 6.42
N THR A 167 8.88 13.46 7.18
CA THR A 167 10.15 13.61 7.90
C THR A 167 11.29 13.89 6.93
N LEU A 168 12.05 14.96 7.18
CA LEU A 168 13.26 15.25 6.42
C LEU A 168 14.46 14.57 7.07
N TRP A 169 15.01 13.59 6.38
CA TRP A 169 16.18 12.83 6.80
C TRP A 169 17.48 13.58 6.45
N GLN A 170 18.49 13.39 7.29
CA GLN A 170 19.84 13.89 7.05
C GLN A 170 20.70 12.78 6.45
N ALA A 171 21.57 13.15 5.51
CA ALA A 171 22.50 12.27 4.83
C ALA A 171 23.78 13.03 4.50
N ASP A 172 24.84 12.29 4.22
CA ASP A 172 26.00 12.83 3.51
C ASP A 172 25.64 12.99 2.01
N ASP A 173 26.25 13.98 1.33
CA ASP A 173 25.97 14.29 -0.08
C ASP A 173 26.58 13.27 -1.08
N GLU A 174 26.96 12.08 -0.62
CA GLU A 174 27.53 11.03 -1.46
C GLU A 174 26.44 10.20 -2.17
N PRO A 175 26.66 9.80 -3.44
CA PRO A 175 25.71 8.96 -4.15
C PRO A 175 25.67 7.53 -3.59
N LEU A 176 24.47 6.94 -3.57
CA LEU A 176 24.30 5.50 -3.32
C LEU A 176 24.86 4.71 -4.51
N THR A 177 25.87 3.90 -4.26
CA THR A 177 26.51 3.01 -5.25
C THR A 177 26.62 1.58 -4.70
N PRO A 178 26.97 0.57 -5.50
CA PRO A 178 27.21 -0.79 -5.00
C PRO A 178 28.28 -0.86 -3.90
N ASP A 179 29.29 0.02 -3.96
CA ASP A 179 30.41 0.04 -3.02
C ASP A 179 30.23 1.06 -1.88
N SER A 180 29.25 1.97 -1.99
CA SER A 180 28.98 3.01 -0.99
C SER A 180 27.51 3.02 -0.60
N PRO A 181 27.15 2.40 0.55
CA PRO A 181 25.82 2.48 1.14
C PRO A 181 25.45 3.90 1.57
N LEU A 182 24.17 4.25 1.42
CA LEU A 182 23.62 5.51 1.89
C LEU A 182 23.08 5.35 3.31
N VAL A 183 23.60 6.14 4.24
CA VAL A 183 23.12 6.21 5.62
C VAL A 183 22.30 7.48 5.82
N LEU A 184 21.05 7.29 6.24
CA LEU A 184 20.13 8.36 6.59
C LEU A 184 19.92 8.37 8.10
N THR A 185 19.90 9.56 8.70
CA THR A 185 19.65 9.75 10.12
C THR A 185 18.55 10.77 10.40
N TRP A 186 17.84 10.58 11.49
CA TRP A 186 16.88 11.54 12.00
C TRP A 186 16.80 11.44 13.53
N ASP A 187 16.97 12.58 14.20
CA ASP A 187 16.77 12.72 15.65
C ASP A 187 15.36 13.25 15.90
N ASN A 188 14.61 12.59 16.78
CA ASN A 188 13.25 13.00 17.11
C ASN A 188 13.17 14.16 18.12
N GLY A 189 14.31 14.62 18.63
CA GLY A 189 14.45 15.69 19.63
C GLY A 189 14.15 15.25 21.07
N ALA A 190 13.84 13.96 21.28
CA ALA A 190 13.46 13.40 22.56
C ALA A 190 14.41 12.26 23.01
N GLY A 191 15.63 12.23 22.46
CA GLY A 191 16.66 11.25 22.80
C GLY A 191 16.55 9.94 22.02
N LEU A 192 15.70 9.85 20.99
CA LEU A 192 15.68 8.73 20.06
C LEU A 192 16.31 9.14 18.73
N ILE A 193 17.27 8.36 18.27
CA ILE A 193 17.92 8.54 16.97
C ILE A 193 17.54 7.38 16.07
N PHE A 194 16.94 7.69 14.92
CA PHE A 194 16.55 6.73 13.91
C PHE A 194 17.59 6.74 12.78
N THR A 195 17.97 5.55 12.34
CA THR A 195 18.90 5.37 11.21
C THR A 195 18.29 4.43 10.20
N ARG A 196 18.46 4.76 8.92
CA ARG A 196 18.14 3.89 7.79
C ARG A 196 19.33 3.79 6.86
N THR A 197 19.74 2.58 6.54
CA THR A 197 20.83 2.34 5.59
C THR A 197 20.28 1.66 4.34
N PHE A 198 20.50 2.28 3.19
CA PHE A 198 20.21 1.72 1.88
C PHE A 198 21.50 1.21 1.25
N SER A 199 21.43 0.05 0.61
CA SER A 199 22.54 -0.51 -0.18
C SER A 199 22.02 -1.01 -1.52
N ILE A 200 22.91 -1.14 -2.51
CA ILE A 200 22.60 -1.81 -3.77
C ILE A 200 23.25 -3.19 -3.72
N GLY A 201 22.43 -4.23 -3.68
CA GLY A 201 22.88 -5.61 -3.76
C GLY A 201 22.93 -6.11 -5.19
N ASP A 202 23.14 -7.42 -5.32
CA ASP A 202 23.11 -8.09 -6.62
C ASP A 202 21.70 -8.11 -7.23
N ASN A 203 21.63 -8.22 -8.55
CA ASN A 203 20.39 -8.48 -9.30
C ASN A 203 19.23 -7.52 -8.94
N TYR A 204 19.51 -6.22 -8.84
CA TYR A 204 18.52 -5.16 -8.56
C TYR A 204 17.92 -5.20 -7.14
N MET A 205 18.53 -5.93 -6.20
CA MET A 205 18.09 -5.92 -4.80
C MET A 205 18.53 -4.64 -4.08
N PHE A 206 17.65 -4.12 -3.22
CA PHE A 206 17.95 -3.04 -2.29
C PHE A 206 17.81 -3.51 -0.84
N PRO A 207 18.90 -3.95 -0.20
CA PRO A 207 18.91 -4.15 1.24
C PRO A 207 18.64 -2.81 1.96
N VAL A 208 17.64 -2.82 2.85
CA VAL A 208 17.31 -1.68 3.70
C VAL A 208 17.35 -2.13 5.15
N THR A 209 18.24 -1.52 5.93
CA THR A 209 18.35 -1.79 7.37
C THR A 209 17.83 -0.58 8.14
N GLN A 210 17.06 -0.84 9.20
CA GLN A 210 16.53 0.18 10.09
C GLN A 210 17.01 -0.07 11.52
N SER A 211 17.42 0.98 12.21
CA SER A 211 17.73 0.94 13.64
C SER A 211 17.17 2.17 14.36
N ALA A 212 16.88 2.00 15.65
CA ALA A 212 16.54 3.08 16.55
C ALA A 212 17.42 2.97 17.80
N ALA A 213 18.15 4.02 18.13
CA ALA A 213 18.91 4.14 19.36
C ALA A 213 18.10 4.94 20.37
N ASN A 214 17.90 4.36 21.56
CA ASN A 214 17.25 5.02 22.68
C ASN A 214 18.31 5.50 23.68
N ASN A 215 18.49 6.81 23.78
CA ASN A 215 19.45 7.45 24.70
C ASN A 215 18.76 8.00 25.95
N THR A 216 17.55 7.52 26.25
CA THR A 216 16.79 7.90 27.44
C THR A 216 16.90 6.83 28.53
N ASP A 217 16.42 7.15 29.73
CA ASP A 217 16.36 6.19 30.85
C ASP A 217 15.09 5.31 30.84
N GLN A 218 14.22 5.46 29.83
CA GLN A 218 13.00 4.67 29.69
C GLN A 218 13.09 3.72 28.50
N PRO A 219 12.59 2.48 28.61
CA PRO A 219 12.66 1.47 27.55
C PRO A 219 11.85 1.84 26.30
#